data_AF-A4CS31-F1
#
_entry.id   AF-A4CS31-F1
#
_cell.length_a   1.000
_cell.length_b   1.000
_cell.length_c   1.000
_cell.angle_alpha   90.00
_cell.angle_beta   90.00
_cell.angle_gamma   90.00
#
_symmetry.space_group_name_H-M   'P 1'
#
loop_
_entity.id
_entity.type
_entity.pdbx_description
1 polymer ?
#
loop_
_entity_poly.entity_id
_entity_poly.type
_entity_poly.pdbx_seq_one_letter_code
_entity_poly.pdbx_strand_id
1 'polypeptide(L)'
;MITAPQTAGNNGEQSSAQKQADWELDFYSRPILEADGKKRWELLITSTPTPTEPVCFRFEKRCPAGDVNSTWLTSALREALTAANEQGWLQPKRLRTWRSAMRTMVQRAASELGLEMIPSRRTYALLDWLEERERSVYPLDEGFMAGPIAPPPAPIATPPLPLPEAVRGDAWCWAALPLGSLLEAGEWPMGFNDLLPIPEGMDPELPVPGLRLFSQTRALALAGWLGGLEPVRLRVSNQQLVLDAGQDDSWLVSDLGQMEANQCREALMDSVSRGRGLQFISVQTTPDSQRFDGFWMLRDRPEI
;
A
#
# COMPACT_ATOMS: atom_id res chain seq x y z
N MET A 1 59.38 -13.62 -34.41
CA MET A 1 57.96 -13.23 -34.45
C MET A 1 57.29 -13.90 -33.26
N ILE A 2 56.97 -13.14 -32.23
CA ILE A 2 56.49 -13.67 -30.94
C ILE A 2 54.97 -13.57 -30.92
N THR A 3 54.32 -14.70 -30.74
CA THR A 3 52.88 -14.90 -30.60
C THR A 3 52.39 -14.32 -29.28
N ALA A 4 51.37 -13.44 -29.32
CA ALA A 4 50.67 -12.98 -28.12
C ALA A 4 49.36 -13.78 -27.92
N PRO A 5 48.97 -14.13 -26.67
CA PRO A 5 47.83 -14.99 -26.41
C PRO A 5 46.50 -14.22 -26.37
N GLN A 6 45.44 -14.92 -26.76
CA GLN A 6 44.05 -14.52 -26.57
C GLN A 6 43.73 -14.45 -25.07
N THR A 7 43.38 -13.27 -24.57
CA THR A 7 42.71 -13.12 -23.27
C THR A 7 41.21 -13.31 -23.46
N ALA A 8 40.69 -14.32 -22.78
CA ALA A 8 39.28 -14.66 -22.70
C ALA A 8 38.44 -13.43 -22.30
N GLY A 9 37.33 -13.25 -23.01
CA GLY A 9 36.31 -12.26 -22.68
C GLY A 9 35.76 -12.53 -21.29
N ASN A 10 35.86 -11.51 -20.44
CA ASN A 10 35.23 -11.45 -19.15
C ASN A 10 33.71 -11.59 -19.38
N ASN A 11 33.11 -12.71 -18.96
CA ASN A 11 31.67 -12.84 -18.88
C ASN A 11 31.20 -11.71 -17.96
N GLY A 12 30.50 -10.74 -18.54
CA GLY A 12 29.85 -9.69 -17.77
C GLY A 12 28.83 -10.34 -16.84
N GLU A 13 29.22 -10.51 -15.57
CA GLU A 13 28.27 -10.59 -14.48
C GLU A 13 27.40 -9.35 -14.61
N GLN A 14 26.17 -9.52 -15.10
CA GLN A 14 25.13 -8.55 -14.93
C GLN A 14 24.99 -8.38 -13.41
N SER A 15 25.60 -7.33 -12.88
CA SER A 15 25.37 -6.87 -11.51
C SER A 15 23.87 -6.64 -11.38
N SER A 16 23.13 -7.62 -10.85
CA SER A 16 21.72 -7.48 -10.54
C SER A 16 21.60 -6.29 -9.60
N ALA A 17 20.99 -5.21 -10.06
CA ALA A 17 20.79 -4.03 -9.21
C ALA A 17 20.04 -4.47 -7.95
N GLN A 18 20.60 -4.17 -6.78
CA GLN A 18 19.98 -4.50 -5.51
C GLN A 18 18.65 -3.75 -5.38
N LYS A 19 17.59 -4.47 -5.01
CA LYS A 19 16.23 -3.94 -4.89
C LYS A 19 15.98 -3.50 -3.44
N GLN A 20 15.27 -2.40 -3.21
CA GLN A 20 14.85 -2.00 -1.87
C GLN A 20 13.42 -1.48 -1.91
N ALA A 21 12.57 -2.01 -1.04
CA ALA A 21 11.20 -1.56 -0.84
C ALA A 21 10.79 -1.77 0.62
N ASP A 22 9.80 -1.02 1.08
CA ASP A 22 9.14 -1.31 2.36
C ASP A 22 8.40 -2.64 2.29
N TRP A 23 8.05 -3.20 3.43
CA TRP A 23 7.27 -4.43 3.52
C TRP A 23 5.86 -4.18 4.02
N GLU A 24 4.95 -5.04 3.58
CA GLU A 24 3.56 -5.13 4.02
C GLU A 24 3.39 -6.50 4.71
N LEU A 25 2.89 -6.50 5.95
CA LEU A 25 2.79 -7.70 6.78
C LEU A 25 1.38 -7.95 7.32
N ASP A 26 0.94 -9.20 7.19
CA ASP A 26 -0.19 -9.76 7.92
C ASP A 26 0.28 -11.00 8.69
N PHE A 27 0.00 -11.03 10.00
CA PHE A 27 0.21 -12.20 10.84
C PHE A 27 -1.09 -12.50 11.57
N TYR A 28 -1.90 -13.40 11.02
CA TYR A 28 -3.26 -13.62 11.52
C TYR A 28 -3.76 -15.05 11.26
N SER A 29 -4.84 -15.42 11.93
CA SER A 29 -5.48 -16.73 11.72
C SER A 29 -6.15 -16.80 10.34
N ARG A 30 -6.20 -18.00 9.76
CA ARG A 30 -6.82 -18.34 8.48
C ARG A 30 -8.05 -19.22 8.67
N PRO A 31 -8.99 -19.28 7.71
CA PRO A 31 -10.19 -20.11 7.79
C PRO A 31 -9.90 -21.61 7.53
N ILE A 32 -8.85 -22.13 8.16
CA ILE A 32 -8.38 -23.51 8.01
C ILE A 32 -8.19 -24.08 9.41
N LEU A 33 -8.81 -25.21 9.70
CA LEU A 33 -8.61 -25.95 10.95
C LEU A 33 -7.50 -26.97 10.75
N GLU A 34 -6.51 -26.93 11.63
CA GLU A 34 -5.46 -27.95 11.70
C GLU A 34 -5.99 -29.21 12.40
N ALA A 35 -5.20 -30.29 12.36
CA ALA A 35 -5.55 -31.57 12.98
C ALA A 35 -5.83 -31.49 14.49
N ASP A 36 -5.32 -30.46 15.18
CA ASP A 36 -5.57 -30.20 16.60
C ASP A 36 -6.89 -29.43 16.86
N GLY A 37 -7.66 -29.13 15.81
CA GLY A 37 -8.92 -28.39 15.87
C GLY A 37 -8.77 -26.88 16.04
N LYS A 38 -7.54 -26.34 16.01
CA LYS A 38 -7.30 -24.89 16.07
C LYS A 38 -7.19 -24.29 14.67
N LYS A 39 -7.47 -22.99 14.57
CA LYS A 39 -7.26 -22.25 13.33
C LYS A 39 -5.75 -22.17 13.02
N ARG A 40 -5.39 -22.40 11.76
CA ARG A 40 -4.06 -22.13 11.22
C ARG A 40 -3.72 -20.66 11.38
N TRP A 41 -2.51 -20.36 11.85
CA TRP A 41 -1.94 -19.02 11.78
C TRP A 41 -0.92 -18.96 10.65
N GLU A 42 -0.91 -17.85 9.92
CA GLU A 42 0.07 -17.61 8.86
C GLU A 42 0.65 -16.21 9.00
N LEU A 43 1.96 -16.11 8.77
CA LEU A 43 2.67 -14.88 8.49
C LEU A 43 2.79 -14.75 6.97
N LEU A 44 2.33 -13.63 6.44
CA LEU A 44 2.51 -13.23 5.04
C LEU A 44 3.24 -11.89 5.01
N ILE A 45 4.27 -11.80 4.17
CA ILE A 45 5.05 -10.58 3.95
C ILE A 45 5.21 -10.41 2.44
N THR A 46 4.92 -9.22 1.95
CA THR A 46 5.27 -8.83 0.58
C THR A 46 6.03 -7.51 0.59
N SER A 47 7.00 -7.32 -0.29
CA SER A 47 7.52 -5.98 -0.55
C SER A 47 6.42 -5.12 -1.18
N THR A 48 6.38 -3.82 -0.86
CA THR A 48 5.52 -2.86 -1.55
C THR A 48 6.01 -2.70 -2.98
N PRO A 49 5.17 -2.96 -4.00
CA PRO A 49 5.56 -2.79 -5.39
C PRO A 49 5.70 -1.31 -5.72
N THR A 50 6.61 -1.02 -6.65
CA THR A 50 6.78 0.33 -7.22
C THR A 50 6.65 0.24 -8.74
N PRO A 51 6.43 1.36 -9.46
CA PRO A 51 6.43 1.34 -10.92
C PRO A 51 7.73 0.77 -11.51
N THR A 52 8.87 1.00 -10.86
CA THR A 52 10.19 0.49 -11.29
C THR A 52 10.44 -0.97 -10.88
N GLU A 53 9.76 -1.46 -9.85
CA GLU A 53 9.89 -2.83 -9.35
C GLU A 53 8.50 -3.38 -9.01
N PRO A 54 7.72 -3.81 -10.02
CA PRO A 54 6.36 -4.31 -9.82
C PRO A 54 6.35 -5.75 -9.29
N VAL A 55 7.42 -6.51 -9.48
CA VAL A 55 7.54 -7.89 -8.99
C VAL A 55 7.99 -7.88 -7.53
N CYS A 56 7.11 -8.34 -6.64
CA CYS A 56 7.37 -8.28 -5.20
C CYS A 56 8.16 -9.49 -4.69
N PHE A 57 9.00 -9.27 -3.68
CA PHE A 57 9.36 -10.31 -2.72
C PHE A 57 8.10 -10.78 -2.00
N ARG A 58 7.94 -12.09 -1.83
CA ARG A 58 6.86 -12.69 -1.04
C ARG A 58 7.44 -13.76 -0.10
N PHE A 59 7.01 -13.73 1.15
CA PHE A 59 7.36 -14.73 2.17
C PHE A 59 6.11 -15.17 2.91
N GLU A 60 5.95 -16.49 3.06
CA GLU A 60 4.88 -17.09 3.82
C GLU A 60 5.44 -18.06 4.87
N LYS A 61 4.82 -18.11 6.05
CA LYS A 61 5.18 -19.08 7.07
C LYS A 61 3.99 -19.43 7.96
N ARG A 62 3.72 -20.73 8.10
CA ARG A 62 2.70 -21.24 9.03
C ARG A 62 3.22 -21.18 10.46
N CYS A 63 2.37 -20.72 11.38
CA CYS A 63 2.64 -20.67 12.82
C CYS A 63 1.69 -21.63 13.54
N PRO A 64 2.21 -22.53 14.40
CA PRO A 64 1.36 -23.27 15.33
C PRO A 64 0.59 -22.30 16.22
N ALA A 65 -0.69 -22.57 16.49
CA ALA A 65 -1.54 -21.67 17.28
C ALA A 65 -1.02 -21.45 18.72
N GLY A 66 -0.26 -22.40 19.27
CA GLY A 66 0.39 -22.27 20.59
C GLY A 66 1.62 -21.36 20.60
N ASP A 67 2.20 -21.07 19.44
CA ASP A 67 3.46 -20.32 19.30
C ASP A 67 3.23 -18.88 18.83
N VAL A 68 1.98 -18.42 18.75
CA VAL A 68 1.62 -17.07 18.31
C VAL A 68 2.08 -16.05 19.36
N ASN A 69 3.31 -15.58 19.22
CA ASN A 69 3.92 -14.59 20.09
C ASN A 69 5.02 -13.82 19.35
N SER A 70 5.52 -12.76 19.99
CA SER A 70 6.55 -11.88 19.39
C SER A 70 7.89 -12.59 19.17
N THR A 71 8.23 -13.60 19.98
CA THR A 71 9.49 -14.34 19.83
C THR A 71 9.48 -15.17 18.55
N TRP A 72 8.39 -15.90 18.30
CA TRP A 72 8.20 -16.62 17.05
C TRP A 72 8.22 -15.68 15.85
N LEU A 73 7.48 -14.57 15.94
CA LEU A 73 7.40 -13.57 14.87
C LEU A 73 8.78 -12.96 14.56
N THR A 74 9.60 -12.68 15.58
CA THR A 74 10.96 -12.16 15.39
C THR A 74 11.85 -13.15 14.63
N SER A 75 11.78 -14.45 14.99
CA SER A 75 12.51 -15.49 14.25
C SER A 75 12.04 -15.56 12.79
N ALA A 76 10.72 -15.54 12.57
CA ALA A 76 10.15 -15.61 11.23
C ALA A 76 10.50 -14.38 10.37
N LEU A 77 10.51 -13.17 10.95
CA LEU A 77 10.97 -11.96 10.28
C LEU A 77 12.46 -12.04 9.91
N ARG A 78 13.30 -12.62 10.77
CA ARG A 78 14.73 -12.84 10.46
C ARG A 78 14.91 -13.79 9.28
N GLU A 79 14.13 -14.86 9.22
CA GLU A 79 14.12 -15.77 8.07
C GLU A 79 13.67 -15.06 6.79
N ALA A 80 12.63 -14.22 6.87
CA ALA A 80 12.18 -13.41 5.74
C ALA A 80 13.27 -12.45 5.25
N LEU A 81 14.03 -11.81 6.16
CA LEU A 81 15.15 -10.93 5.80
C LEU A 81 16.25 -11.69 5.07
N THR A 82 16.60 -12.89 5.54
CA THR A 82 17.57 -13.76 4.86
C THR A 82 17.08 -14.14 3.46
N ALA A 83 15.84 -14.61 3.35
CA ALA A 83 15.24 -15.02 2.07
C ALA A 83 15.14 -13.85 1.08
N ALA A 84 14.82 -12.64 1.55
CA ALA A 84 14.80 -11.44 0.74
C ALA A 84 16.20 -11.11 0.20
N ASN A 85 17.22 -11.14 1.07
CA ASN A 85 18.61 -10.89 0.69
C ASN A 85 19.14 -11.91 -0.33
N GLU A 86 18.78 -13.19 -0.20
CA GLU A 86 19.10 -14.23 -1.19
C GLU A 86 18.46 -13.97 -2.56
N GLN A 87 17.31 -13.28 -2.59
CA GLN A 87 16.63 -12.85 -3.82
C GLN A 87 17.08 -11.45 -4.31
N GLY A 88 18.13 -10.88 -3.71
CA GLY A 88 18.70 -9.59 -4.11
C GLY A 88 17.98 -8.36 -3.53
N TRP A 89 17.15 -8.54 -2.51
CA TRP A 89 16.47 -7.46 -1.80
C TRP A 89 17.26 -6.99 -0.58
N LEU A 90 17.47 -5.69 -0.48
CA LEU A 90 17.99 -5.03 0.71
C LEU A 90 16.94 -5.02 1.83
N GLN A 91 17.43 -4.86 3.06
CA GLN A 91 16.58 -4.72 4.24
C GLN A 91 15.57 -3.57 4.04
N PRO A 92 14.27 -3.79 4.29
CA PRO A 92 13.25 -2.74 4.22
C PRO A 92 13.52 -1.68 5.29
N LYS A 93 13.13 -0.43 5.00
CA LYS A 93 13.17 0.63 6.01
C LYS A 93 11.96 0.53 6.94
N ARG A 94 10.79 0.26 6.36
CA ARG A 94 9.52 0.18 7.09
C ARG A 94 8.79 -1.13 6.86
N LEU A 95 7.95 -1.45 7.82
CA LEU A 95 7.06 -2.60 7.86
C LEU A 95 5.64 -2.12 8.16
N ARG A 96 4.78 -2.07 7.14
CA ARG A 96 3.37 -1.70 7.27
C ARG A 96 2.53 -2.87 7.72
N THR A 97 1.61 -2.64 8.66
CA THR A 97 0.60 -3.63 9.06
C THR A 97 -0.72 -2.95 9.40
N TRP A 98 -1.83 -3.64 9.15
CA TRP A 98 -3.18 -3.09 9.30
C TRP A 98 -4.01 -3.80 10.38
N ARG A 99 -3.54 -4.95 10.91
CA ARG A 99 -4.27 -5.71 11.94
C ARG A 99 -4.07 -5.08 13.33
N SER A 100 -5.06 -4.34 13.81
CA SER A 100 -5.00 -3.61 15.10
C SER A 100 -4.73 -4.54 16.27
N ALA A 101 -5.38 -5.71 16.28
CA ALA A 101 -5.18 -6.76 17.27
C ALA A 101 -3.73 -7.27 17.35
N MET A 102 -2.96 -7.16 16.27
CA MET A 102 -1.58 -7.66 16.19
C MET A 102 -0.53 -6.57 16.36
N ARG A 103 -0.93 -5.28 16.43
CA ARG A 103 -0.03 -4.12 16.41
C ARG A 103 1.09 -4.20 17.45
N THR A 104 0.76 -4.50 18.70
CA THR A 104 1.76 -4.59 19.79
C THR A 104 2.75 -5.72 19.57
N MET A 105 2.29 -6.87 19.06
CA MET A 105 3.13 -8.02 18.79
C MET A 105 4.09 -7.75 17.62
N VAL A 106 3.57 -7.19 16.52
CA VAL A 106 4.37 -6.81 15.34
C VAL A 106 5.37 -5.72 15.70
N GLN A 107 4.98 -4.68 16.43
CA GLN A 107 5.89 -3.62 16.89
C GLN A 107 7.06 -4.20 17.68
N ARG A 108 6.79 -5.11 18.63
CA ARG A 108 7.83 -5.71 19.46
C ARG A 108 8.84 -6.49 18.60
N ALA A 109 8.35 -7.32 17.68
CA ALA A 109 9.20 -8.11 16.80
C ALA A 109 10.02 -7.25 15.81
N ALA A 110 9.38 -6.24 15.21
CA ALA A 110 10.03 -5.30 14.30
C ALA A 110 11.15 -4.51 14.99
N SER A 111 10.90 -4.02 16.21
CA SER A 111 11.86 -3.21 16.99
C SER A 111 13.12 -4.00 17.33
N GLU A 112 13.00 -5.31 17.62
CA GLU A 112 14.15 -6.18 17.90
C GLU A 112 15.08 -6.34 16.68
N LEU A 113 14.53 -6.16 15.48
CA LEU A 113 15.27 -6.24 14.21
C LEU A 113 15.62 -4.85 13.64
N GLY A 114 15.35 -3.77 14.38
CA GLY A 114 15.59 -2.40 13.93
C GLY A 114 14.71 -1.94 12.76
N LEU A 115 13.54 -2.56 12.59
CA LEU A 115 12.55 -2.18 11.56
C LEU A 115 11.54 -1.18 12.13
N GLU A 116 11.24 -0.12 11.36
CA GLU A 116 10.17 0.82 11.70
C GLU A 116 8.80 0.19 11.36
N MET A 117 7.97 -0.08 12.35
CA MET A 117 6.60 -0.55 12.12
C MET A 117 5.67 0.64 11.91
N ILE A 118 4.90 0.62 10.82
CA ILE A 118 3.89 1.64 10.50
C ILE A 118 2.49 0.99 10.54
N PRO A 119 1.59 1.45 11.43
CA PRO A 119 0.20 1.03 11.41
C PRO A 119 -0.51 1.70 10.22
N SER A 120 -0.75 0.96 9.15
CA SER A 120 -1.25 1.52 7.88
C SER A 120 -2.03 0.49 7.07
N ARG A 121 -3.13 0.93 6.44
CA ARG A 121 -3.87 0.19 5.41
C ARG A 121 -3.32 0.41 4.01
N ARG A 122 -2.24 1.20 3.82
CA ARG A 122 -1.48 1.25 2.56
C ARG A 122 -0.67 -0.04 2.37
N THR A 123 -1.35 -1.18 2.45
CA THR A 123 -0.83 -2.54 2.24
C THR A 123 -1.57 -3.20 1.08
N TYR A 124 -1.66 -2.49 -0.06
CA TYR A 124 -2.52 -2.90 -1.16
C TYR A 124 -2.07 -4.22 -1.80
N ALA A 125 -0.77 -4.46 -1.91
CA ALA A 125 -0.24 -5.67 -2.53
C ALA A 125 -0.47 -6.90 -1.64
N LEU A 126 -0.33 -6.73 -0.33
CA LEU A 126 -0.67 -7.75 0.65
C LEU A 126 -2.15 -8.09 0.63
N LEU A 127 -3.02 -7.09 0.54
CA LEU A 127 -4.47 -7.30 0.42
C LEU A 127 -4.82 -8.02 -0.89
N ASP A 128 -4.13 -7.74 -2.01
CA ASP A 128 -4.31 -8.47 -3.27
C ASP A 128 -3.93 -9.93 -3.10
N TRP A 129 -2.81 -10.18 -2.43
CA TRP A 129 -2.32 -11.52 -2.20
C TRP A 129 -3.20 -12.31 -1.24
N LEU A 130 -3.74 -11.68 -0.20
CA LEU A 130 -4.72 -12.31 0.70
C LEU A 130 -5.99 -12.70 -0.05
N GLU A 131 -6.55 -11.80 -0.86
CA GLU A 131 -7.75 -12.07 -1.67
C GLU A 131 -7.52 -13.22 -2.67
N GLU A 132 -6.34 -13.25 -3.31
CA GLU A 132 -5.91 -14.36 -4.17
C GLU A 132 -5.91 -15.68 -3.39
N ARG A 133 -5.30 -15.71 -2.20
CA ARG A 133 -5.22 -16.91 -1.38
C ARG A 133 -6.58 -17.39 -0.89
N GLU A 134 -7.44 -16.48 -0.45
CA GLU A 134 -8.81 -16.81 -0.03
C GLU A 134 -9.64 -17.42 -1.15
N ARG A 135 -9.42 -16.96 -2.39
CA ARG A 135 -10.15 -17.45 -3.56
C ARG A 135 -9.59 -18.77 -4.10
N SER A 136 -8.27 -18.94 -4.16
CA SER A 136 -7.66 -20.04 -4.93
C SER A 136 -6.69 -20.94 -4.16
N VAL A 137 -6.27 -20.58 -2.94
CA VAL A 137 -5.33 -21.39 -2.15
C VAL A 137 -6.05 -22.06 -1.00
N TYR A 138 -6.64 -21.29 -0.09
CA TYR A 138 -7.27 -21.82 1.13
C TYR A 138 -8.41 -22.80 0.87
N PRO A 139 -9.28 -22.63 -0.16
CA PRO A 139 -10.31 -23.61 -0.46
C PRO A 139 -9.81 -25.01 -0.83
N LEU A 140 -8.52 -25.14 -1.18
CA LEU A 140 -7.89 -26.41 -1.56
C LEU A 140 -7.21 -27.11 -0.36
N ASP A 141 -7.04 -26.42 0.77
CA ASP A 141 -6.42 -27.00 1.96
C ASP A 141 -7.40 -27.92 2.71
N GLU A 142 -6.89 -29.04 3.22
CA GLU A 142 -7.63 -29.86 4.18
C GLU A 142 -7.99 -29.04 5.42
N GLY A 143 -9.23 -29.20 5.91
CA GLY A 143 -9.72 -28.45 7.05
C GLY A 143 -10.18 -27.02 6.72
N PHE A 144 -10.22 -26.62 5.45
CA PHE A 144 -10.83 -25.35 5.04
C PHE A 144 -12.29 -25.29 5.50
N MET A 145 -12.61 -24.21 6.19
CA MET A 145 -13.96 -23.96 6.71
C MET A 145 -14.84 -23.41 5.58
N ALA A 146 -15.30 -24.29 4.68
CA ALA A 146 -16.28 -23.95 3.66
C ALA A 146 -17.66 -23.73 4.29
N GLY A 147 -18.13 -22.49 4.35
CA GLY A 147 -19.46 -22.14 4.85
C GLY A 147 -19.58 -20.65 5.14
N PRO A 148 -20.78 -20.14 5.47
CA PRO A 148 -20.94 -18.79 5.95
C PRO A 148 -20.22 -18.66 7.30
N ILE A 149 -18.94 -18.31 7.25
CA ILE A 149 -18.27 -17.68 8.38
C ILE A 149 -19.16 -16.48 8.68
N ALA A 150 -19.64 -16.36 9.93
CA ALA A 150 -20.39 -15.19 10.33
C ALA A 150 -19.62 -13.96 9.80
N PRO A 151 -20.25 -13.10 8.98
CA PRO A 151 -19.52 -12.00 8.39
C PRO A 151 -18.79 -11.28 9.53
N PRO A 152 -17.50 -10.95 9.35
CA PRO A 152 -16.78 -10.22 10.37
C PRO A 152 -17.64 -9.02 10.78
N PRO A 153 -17.70 -8.67 12.07
CA PRO A 153 -18.46 -7.52 12.52
C PRO A 153 -18.13 -6.35 11.61
N ALA A 154 -19.15 -5.69 11.07
CA ALA A 154 -18.93 -4.54 10.21
C ALA A 154 -17.99 -3.58 10.95
N PRO A 155 -16.86 -3.18 10.34
CA PRO A 155 -15.93 -2.31 11.01
C PRO A 155 -16.65 -1.03 11.42
N ILE A 156 -16.47 -0.64 12.69
CA ILE A 156 -17.06 0.60 13.20
C ILE A 156 -16.29 1.73 12.53
N ALA A 157 -16.96 2.45 11.62
CA ALA A 157 -16.33 3.56 10.92
C ALA A 157 -15.90 4.64 11.90
N THR A 158 -14.61 5.00 11.89
CA THR A 158 -14.09 6.14 12.64
C THR A 158 -14.72 7.42 12.09
N PRO A 159 -15.41 8.23 12.92
CA PRO A 159 -15.98 9.48 12.45
C PRO A 159 -14.87 10.41 11.96
N PRO A 160 -15.07 11.13 10.84
CA PRO A 160 -14.03 11.99 10.29
C PRO A 160 -13.72 13.16 11.23
N LEU A 161 -12.43 13.35 11.52
CA LEU A 161 -11.91 14.49 12.27
C LEU A 161 -11.47 15.60 11.30
N PRO A 162 -11.47 16.88 11.70
CA PRO A 162 -10.93 17.94 10.85
C PRO A 162 -9.49 17.65 10.41
N LEU A 163 -9.21 17.81 9.11
CA LEU A 163 -7.88 17.63 8.56
C LEU A 163 -6.85 18.53 9.30
N PRO A 164 -5.67 18.02 9.71
CA PRO A 164 -4.69 18.79 10.47
C PRO A 164 -4.21 20.03 9.69
N GLU A 165 -3.96 21.14 10.39
CA GLU A 165 -3.58 22.41 9.75
C GLU A 165 -2.36 22.28 8.84
N ALA A 166 -1.40 21.45 9.24
CA ALA A 166 -0.17 21.19 8.51
C ALA A 166 -0.40 20.63 7.10
N VAL A 167 -1.52 19.90 6.88
CA VAL A 167 -1.86 19.28 5.59
C VAL A 167 -3.02 19.97 4.87
N ARG A 168 -3.63 21.01 5.48
CA ARG A 168 -4.65 21.84 4.81
C ARG A 168 -3.98 22.77 3.80
N GLY A 169 -4.37 22.69 2.53
CA GLY A 169 -3.96 23.65 1.50
C GLY A 169 -4.66 25.01 1.65
N ASP A 170 -4.13 26.02 0.96
CA ASP A 170 -4.77 27.33 0.79
C ASP A 170 -6.03 27.22 -0.08
N ALA A 171 -6.01 26.28 -1.03
CA ALA A 171 -7.15 25.90 -1.87
C ALA A 171 -7.03 24.42 -2.25
N TRP A 172 -8.13 23.87 -2.76
CA TRP A 172 -8.14 22.54 -3.35
C TRP A 172 -9.09 22.51 -4.56
N CYS A 173 -8.93 21.51 -5.43
CA CYS A 173 -9.93 21.20 -6.44
C CYS A 173 -10.01 19.69 -6.70
N TRP A 174 -11.18 19.24 -7.16
CA TRP A 174 -11.35 17.89 -7.71
C TRP A 174 -10.83 17.84 -9.14
N ALA A 175 -10.18 16.75 -9.51
CA ALA A 175 -9.68 16.55 -10.87
C ALA A 175 -9.72 15.07 -11.25
N ALA A 176 -9.56 14.80 -12.55
CA ALA A 176 -9.27 13.48 -13.07
C ALA A 176 -8.05 13.56 -13.98
N LEU A 177 -7.17 12.58 -13.88
CA LEU A 177 -6.03 12.41 -14.79
C LEU A 177 -6.26 11.16 -15.64
N PRO A 178 -5.97 11.17 -16.95
CA PRO A 178 -5.94 9.94 -17.74
C PRO A 178 -4.95 8.95 -17.14
N LEU A 179 -5.32 7.68 -17.09
CA LEU A 179 -4.46 6.61 -16.58
C LEU A 179 -3.11 6.56 -17.34
N GLY A 180 -3.13 6.84 -18.64
CA GLY A 180 -1.95 6.90 -19.49
C GLY A 180 -0.93 7.92 -19.00
N SER A 181 -1.36 9.07 -18.51
CA SER A 181 -0.46 10.07 -17.92
C SER A 181 0.22 9.53 -16.65
N LEU A 182 -0.48 8.74 -15.84
CA LEU A 182 0.09 8.18 -14.60
C LEU A 182 1.14 7.09 -14.86
N LEU A 183 1.12 6.43 -16.02
CA LEU A 183 2.19 5.49 -16.40
C LEU A 183 3.55 6.20 -16.52
N GLU A 184 3.53 7.47 -16.92
CA GLU A 184 4.71 8.32 -17.07
C GLU A 184 5.03 9.10 -15.78
N ALA A 185 4.26 8.91 -14.70
CA ALA A 185 4.40 9.70 -13.49
C ALA A 185 5.79 9.59 -12.84
N GLY A 186 6.49 8.48 -13.03
CA GLY A 186 7.86 8.29 -12.54
C GLY A 186 8.87 9.29 -13.12
N GLU A 187 8.56 9.91 -14.26
CA GLU A 187 9.42 10.89 -14.94
C GLU A 187 9.07 12.34 -14.57
N TRP A 188 7.96 12.56 -13.86
CA TRP A 188 7.50 13.90 -13.53
C TRP A 188 8.43 14.60 -12.53
N PRO A 189 8.56 15.94 -12.61
CA PRO A 189 9.28 16.72 -11.62
C PRO A 189 8.48 16.73 -10.30
N MET A 190 8.85 15.84 -9.38
CA MET A 190 8.16 15.66 -8.09
C MET A 190 9.09 15.84 -6.89
N GLY A 191 8.53 16.36 -5.80
CA GLY A 191 9.13 16.31 -4.46
C GLY A 191 8.87 14.95 -3.82
N PHE A 192 7.99 14.91 -2.82
CA PHE A 192 7.55 13.65 -2.22
C PHE A 192 6.65 12.88 -3.17
N ASN A 193 6.75 11.55 -3.19
CA ASN A 193 5.81 10.73 -3.94
C ASN A 193 5.67 9.33 -3.35
N ASP A 194 4.56 8.71 -3.66
CA ASP A 194 4.30 7.29 -3.41
C ASP A 194 3.39 6.78 -4.55
N LEU A 195 4.02 6.29 -5.61
CA LEU A 195 3.37 5.81 -6.82
C LEU A 195 3.04 4.32 -6.70
N LEU A 196 1.90 3.93 -7.27
CA LEU A 196 1.50 2.52 -7.34
C LEU A 196 1.77 1.96 -8.73
N PRO A 197 2.11 0.66 -8.86
CA PRO A 197 2.13 0.01 -10.16
C PRO A 197 0.73 0.03 -10.78
N ILE A 198 0.67 0.29 -12.08
CA ILE A 198 -0.57 0.23 -12.85
C ILE A 198 -0.59 -1.11 -13.60
N PRO A 199 -1.66 -1.93 -13.45
CA PRO A 199 -1.78 -3.18 -14.20
C PRO A 199 -1.72 -2.98 -15.71
N GLU A 200 -1.07 -3.90 -16.41
CA GLU A 200 -1.04 -3.91 -17.87
C GLU A 200 -2.44 -4.10 -18.48
N GLY A 201 -2.64 -3.57 -19.69
CA GLY A 201 -3.88 -3.76 -20.46
C GLY A 201 -5.08 -2.94 -20.00
N MET A 202 -4.89 -1.99 -19.08
CA MET A 202 -5.92 -1.00 -18.73
C MET A 202 -6.03 0.10 -19.80
N ASP A 203 -7.23 0.65 -19.95
CA ASP A 203 -7.50 1.76 -20.89
C ASP A 203 -6.75 3.04 -20.46
N PRO A 204 -5.82 3.57 -21.28
CA PRO A 204 -5.06 4.79 -20.96
C PRO A 204 -5.94 6.04 -20.80
N GLU A 205 -7.11 6.08 -21.43
CA GLU A 205 -8.03 7.22 -21.33
C GLU A 205 -8.92 7.15 -20.09
N LEU A 206 -8.82 6.06 -19.32
CA LEU A 206 -9.62 5.90 -18.11
C LEU A 206 -9.33 7.05 -17.12
N PRO A 207 -10.35 7.81 -16.69
CA PRO A 207 -10.14 8.89 -15.74
C PRO A 207 -9.85 8.33 -14.34
N VAL A 208 -8.69 8.70 -13.79
CA VAL A 208 -8.32 8.44 -12.39
C VAL A 208 -8.69 9.68 -11.58
N PRO A 209 -9.70 9.62 -10.69
CA PRO A 209 -10.12 10.77 -9.90
C PRO A 209 -9.12 11.10 -8.79
N GLY A 210 -9.05 12.37 -8.39
CA GLY A 210 -8.18 12.76 -7.31
C GLY A 210 -8.39 14.17 -6.81
N LEU A 211 -7.71 14.44 -5.69
CA LEU A 211 -7.70 15.70 -4.98
C LEU A 211 -6.41 16.46 -5.31
N ARG A 212 -6.54 17.69 -5.79
CA ARG A 212 -5.42 18.61 -5.93
C ARG A 212 -5.43 19.58 -4.77
N LEU A 213 -4.33 19.64 -4.02
CA LEU A 213 -4.11 20.59 -2.93
C LEU A 213 -3.12 21.66 -3.37
N PHE A 214 -3.43 22.92 -3.08
CA PHE A 214 -2.60 24.06 -3.43
C PHE A 214 -2.12 24.77 -2.18
N SER A 215 -0.83 25.09 -2.10
CA SER A 215 -0.33 26.02 -1.09
C SER A 215 0.85 26.85 -1.58
N GLN A 216 0.68 28.17 -1.65
CA GLN A 216 1.65 29.05 -2.28
C GLN A 216 3.00 29.08 -1.56
N THR A 217 2.99 28.98 -0.23
CA THR A 217 4.18 29.20 0.60
C THR A 217 4.72 27.94 1.26
N ARG A 218 3.93 26.86 1.33
CA ARG A 218 4.27 25.66 2.12
C ARG A 218 3.92 24.33 1.44
N ALA A 219 3.78 24.29 0.12
CA ALA A 219 3.46 23.06 -0.62
C ALA A 219 4.40 21.87 -0.29
N LEU A 220 5.71 22.07 -0.27
CA LEU A 220 6.66 20.99 0.05
C LEU A 220 6.54 20.49 1.50
N ALA A 221 6.33 21.39 2.46
CA ALA A 221 6.12 21.01 3.85
C ALA A 221 4.79 20.27 4.02
N LEU A 222 3.71 20.78 3.41
CA LEU A 222 2.40 20.14 3.36
C LEU A 222 2.51 18.72 2.79
N ALA A 223 3.23 18.57 1.67
CA ALA A 223 3.51 17.27 1.05
C ALA A 223 4.20 16.30 2.02
N GLY A 224 5.23 16.74 2.74
CA GLY A 224 5.90 15.91 3.75
C GLY A 224 4.95 15.46 4.88
N TRP A 225 4.12 16.36 5.39
CA TRP A 225 3.12 16.04 6.41
C TRP A 225 2.04 15.09 5.89
N LEU A 226 1.57 15.28 4.66
CA LEU A 226 0.56 14.43 4.04
C LEU A 226 1.08 13.00 3.88
N GLY A 227 2.34 12.84 3.43
CA GLY A 227 2.97 11.53 3.34
C GLY A 227 3.03 10.81 4.68
N GLY A 228 3.29 11.54 5.77
CA GLY A 228 3.29 11.01 7.13
C GLY A 228 1.93 10.55 7.65
N LEU A 229 0.82 11.02 7.06
CA LEU A 229 -0.53 10.52 7.39
C LEU A 229 -0.79 9.13 6.81
N GLU A 230 0.03 8.65 5.87
CA GLU A 230 -0.21 7.40 5.12
C GLU A 230 -1.59 7.41 4.43
N PRO A 231 -1.85 8.30 3.45
CA PRO A 231 -3.17 8.45 2.83
C PRO A 231 -3.63 7.13 2.19
N VAL A 232 -4.82 6.61 2.46
CA VAL A 232 -5.26 5.27 1.97
C VAL A 232 -6.26 5.38 0.84
N ARG A 233 -7.28 6.22 0.97
CA ARG A 233 -8.27 6.46 -0.08
C ARG A 233 -9.04 7.74 0.20
N LEU A 234 -9.61 8.32 -0.85
CA LEU A 234 -10.64 9.33 -0.78
C LEU A 234 -12.01 8.65 -0.86
N ARG A 235 -12.98 9.15 -0.08
CA ARG A 235 -14.38 8.74 -0.15
C ARG A 235 -15.30 9.93 0.09
N VAL A 236 -16.54 9.82 -0.37
CA VAL A 236 -17.60 10.78 -0.07
C VAL A 236 -18.56 10.18 0.94
N SER A 237 -18.67 10.78 2.13
CA SER A 237 -19.66 10.41 3.14
C SER A 237 -20.69 11.52 3.25
N ASN A 238 -21.94 11.25 2.89
CA ASN A 238 -22.97 12.29 2.70
C ASN A 238 -22.47 13.38 1.74
N GLN A 239 -22.25 14.59 2.25
CA GLN A 239 -21.72 15.74 1.51
C GLN A 239 -20.27 16.07 1.94
N GLN A 240 -19.53 15.11 2.48
CA GLN A 240 -18.18 15.33 2.99
C GLN A 240 -17.17 14.56 2.16
N LEU A 241 -16.14 15.26 1.68
CA LEU A 241 -14.93 14.61 1.16
C LEU A 241 -14.06 14.19 2.33
N VAL A 242 -13.78 12.90 2.41
CA VAL A 242 -13.02 12.30 3.51
C VAL A 242 -11.78 11.58 2.97
N LEU A 243 -10.65 11.81 3.62
CA LEU A 243 -9.41 11.08 3.43
C LEU A 243 -9.27 10.04 4.54
N ASP A 244 -9.39 8.77 4.18
CA ASP A 244 -8.98 7.68 5.06
C ASP A 244 -7.45 7.59 5.02
N ALA A 245 -6.80 7.46 6.18
CA ALA A 245 -5.35 7.45 6.29
C ALA A 245 -4.88 6.50 7.40
N GLY A 246 -3.60 6.11 7.35
CA GLY A 246 -3.01 5.19 8.31
C GLY A 246 -3.83 3.92 8.49
N GLN A 247 -3.96 3.48 9.73
CA GLN A 247 -4.74 2.29 10.06
C GLN A 247 -6.24 2.60 10.12
N ASP A 248 -6.64 3.51 11.00
CA ASP A 248 -8.05 3.76 11.33
C ASP A 248 -8.43 5.25 11.28
N ASP A 249 -7.53 6.11 10.77
CA ASP A 249 -7.75 7.55 10.73
C ASP A 249 -8.67 7.95 9.56
N SER A 250 -9.49 8.96 9.81
CA SER A 250 -10.52 9.46 8.92
C SER A 250 -10.51 10.98 9.04
N TRP A 251 -10.19 11.67 7.95
CA TRP A 251 -9.99 13.12 7.93
C TRP A 251 -10.98 13.83 7.01
N LEU A 252 -11.77 14.74 7.56
CA LEU A 252 -12.62 15.66 6.80
C LEU A 252 -11.76 16.65 6.02
N VAL A 253 -11.70 16.48 4.70
CA VAL A 253 -10.98 17.37 3.78
C VAL A 253 -11.80 18.64 3.55
N SER A 254 -13.06 18.49 3.16
CA SER A 254 -13.98 19.59 2.92
C SER A 254 -15.43 19.08 2.95
N ASP A 255 -16.35 19.96 3.34
CA ASP A 255 -17.75 19.81 2.95
C ASP A 255 -17.90 20.18 1.46
N LEU A 256 -18.85 19.53 0.79
CA LEU A 256 -19.14 19.63 -0.64
C LEU A 256 -20.59 20.07 -0.84
N GLY A 257 -20.87 20.75 -1.95
CA GLY A 257 -22.26 20.92 -2.39
C GLY A 257 -22.86 19.58 -2.82
N GLN A 258 -24.18 19.42 -2.73
CA GLN A 258 -24.86 18.16 -3.09
C GLN A 258 -24.51 17.62 -4.49
N MET A 259 -24.42 18.51 -5.49
CA MET A 259 -24.06 18.14 -6.86
C MET A 259 -22.61 17.66 -6.96
N GLU A 260 -21.68 18.39 -6.34
CA GLU A 260 -20.26 18.06 -6.30
C GLU A 260 -20.01 16.74 -5.55
N ALA A 261 -20.70 16.54 -4.43
CA ALA A 261 -20.67 15.28 -3.68
C ALA A 261 -21.11 14.09 -4.53
N ASN A 262 -22.15 14.26 -5.36
CA ASN A 262 -22.61 13.21 -6.26
C ASN A 262 -21.58 12.91 -7.37
N GLN A 263 -21.03 13.95 -8.00
CA GLN A 263 -20.00 13.80 -9.03
C GLN A 263 -18.74 13.12 -8.50
N CYS A 264 -18.24 13.54 -7.33
CA CYS A 264 -17.08 12.93 -6.69
C CYS A 264 -17.36 11.46 -6.35
N ARG A 265 -18.55 11.16 -5.82
CA ARG A 265 -18.94 9.79 -5.47
C ARG A 265 -19.02 8.89 -6.68
N GLU A 266 -19.65 9.35 -7.76
CA GLU A 266 -19.74 8.61 -9.03
C GLU A 266 -18.35 8.35 -9.59
N ALA A 267 -17.48 9.35 -9.64
CA ALA A 267 -16.10 9.19 -10.13
C ALA A 267 -15.29 8.16 -9.29
N LEU A 268 -15.45 8.17 -7.97
CA LEU A 268 -14.80 7.21 -7.07
C LEU A 268 -15.35 5.78 -7.26
N MET A 269 -16.67 5.62 -7.41
CA MET A 269 -17.30 4.33 -7.69
C MET A 269 -16.90 3.77 -9.07
N ASP A 270 -16.82 4.64 -10.06
CA ASP A 270 -16.33 4.31 -11.41
C ASP A 270 -14.87 3.86 -11.37
N SER A 271 -14.04 4.51 -10.57
CA SER A 271 -12.66 4.07 -10.35
C SER A 271 -12.60 2.67 -9.72
N VAL A 272 -13.43 2.36 -8.72
CA VAL A 272 -13.46 1.00 -8.13
C VAL A 272 -13.86 -0.06 -9.17
N SER A 273 -14.91 0.23 -9.96
CA SER A 273 -15.46 -0.73 -10.92
C SER A 273 -14.59 -0.96 -12.17
N ARG A 274 -13.97 0.11 -12.69
CA ARG A 274 -13.22 0.06 -13.97
C ARG A 274 -11.72 0.31 -13.80
N GLY A 275 -11.33 1.08 -12.79
CA GLY A 275 -9.96 1.56 -12.54
C GLY A 275 -9.23 0.88 -11.40
N ARG A 276 -9.70 -0.29 -10.94
CA ARG A 276 -9.13 -1.03 -9.79
C ARG A 276 -9.10 -0.22 -8.48
N GLY A 277 -9.91 0.83 -8.39
CA GLY A 277 -9.98 1.76 -7.26
C GLY A 277 -8.89 2.82 -7.24
N LEU A 278 -8.10 2.99 -8.32
CA LEU A 278 -7.03 3.98 -8.39
C LEU A 278 -7.54 5.41 -8.21
N GLN A 279 -6.84 6.17 -7.38
CA GLN A 279 -7.10 7.59 -7.14
C GLN A 279 -5.76 8.31 -6.96
N PHE A 280 -5.77 9.63 -6.85
CA PHE A 280 -4.57 10.37 -6.49
C PHE A 280 -4.83 11.55 -5.53
N ILE A 281 -3.76 11.96 -4.84
CA ILE A 281 -3.66 13.28 -4.23
C ILE A 281 -2.39 13.94 -4.76
N SER A 282 -2.51 15.17 -5.25
CA SER A 282 -1.37 15.99 -5.64
C SER A 282 -1.27 17.26 -4.80
N VAL A 283 -0.05 17.71 -4.57
CA VAL A 283 0.27 18.94 -3.83
C VAL A 283 1.12 19.82 -4.73
N GLN A 284 0.70 21.07 -4.92
CA GLN A 284 1.38 22.03 -5.80
C GLN A 284 1.34 23.44 -5.17
N THR A 285 2.22 24.34 -5.62
CA THR A 285 2.16 25.75 -5.21
C THR A 285 0.95 26.48 -5.79
N THR A 286 0.66 26.25 -7.06
CA THR A 286 -0.43 26.87 -7.82
C THR A 286 -1.08 25.87 -8.79
N PRO A 287 -2.30 26.15 -9.30
CA PRO A 287 -2.97 25.30 -10.28
C PRO A 287 -2.21 25.10 -11.59
N ASP A 288 -1.39 26.08 -12.00
CA ASP A 288 -0.64 26.08 -13.26
C ASP A 288 0.82 25.59 -13.11
N SER A 289 1.22 25.20 -11.89
CA SER A 289 2.56 24.65 -11.66
C SER A 289 2.77 23.37 -12.46
N GLN A 290 3.88 23.30 -13.20
CA GLN A 290 4.29 22.07 -13.89
C GLN A 290 5.00 21.07 -12.96
N ARG A 291 5.35 21.49 -11.74
CA ARG A 291 5.98 20.67 -10.71
C ARG A 291 4.96 20.26 -9.65
N PHE A 292 5.07 19.02 -9.17
CA PHE A 292 4.39 18.57 -7.95
C PHE A 292 5.35 18.62 -6.77
N ASP A 293 4.94 19.22 -5.67
CA ASP A 293 5.66 19.13 -4.40
C ASP A 293 5.41 17.80 -3.69
N GLY A 294 4.25 17.19 -3.98
CA GLY A 294 3.82 15.90 -3.49
C GLY A 294 2.88 15.19 -4.48
N PHE A 295 3.02 13.87 -4.64
CA PHE A 295 2.08 13.07 -5.43
C PHE A 295 1.90 11.65 -4.86
N TRP A 296 0.68 11.30 -4.44
CA TRP A 296 0.35 9.98 -3.92
C TRP A 296 -0.70 9.32 -4.80
N MET A 297 -0.42 8.11 -5.25
CA MET A 297 -1.45 7.22 -5.76
C MET A 297 -2.08 6.48 -4.59
N LEU A 298 -3.41 6.40 -4.62
CA LEU A 298 -4.22 5.71 -3.62
C LEU A 298 -5.02 4.61 -4.30
N ARG A 299 -5.57 3.69 -3.50
CA ARG A 299 -6.47 2.67 -4.01
C ARG A 299 -7.60 2.39 -3.04
N ASP A 300 -8.82 2.59 -3.48
CA ASP A 300 -10.00 2.13 -2.73
C ASP A 300 -10.23 0.65 -2.99
N ARG A 301 -10.32 -0.10 -1.90
CA ARG A 301 -10.55 -1.53 -1.92
C ARG A 301 -11.65 -1.89 -0.92
N PRO A 302 -12.45 -2.92 -1.21
CA PRO A 302 -13.29 -3.55 -0.21
C PRO A 302 -12.42 -4.00 0.98
N GLU A 303 -12.89 -3.75 2.19
CA GLU A 303 -12.23 -4.22 3.41
C GLU A 303 -12.48 -5.73 3.56
N ILE A 304 -11.43 -6.52 3.81
CA ILE A 304 -11.45 -8.00 3.97
C ILE A 304 -11.49 -8.38 5.45
#